data_AF-A0AAU7KK80-F1
#
_entry.id   AF-A0AAU7KK80-F1
#
_cell.length_a   1.000
_cell.length_b   1.000
_cell.length_c   1.000
_cell.angle_alpha   90.00
_cell.angle_beta   90.00
_cell.angle_gamma   90.00
#
_symmetry.space_group_name_H-M   'P 1'
#
loop_
_entity.id
_entity.type
_entity.pdbx_description
1 polymer ?
#
loop_
_entity_poly.entity_id
_entity_poly.type
_entity_poly.pdbx_seq_one_letter_code
_entity_poly.pdbx_strand_id
1 'polypeptide(L)' 'MSLHRFRHTLGTELMKEPDRNLHIVKALLGHSNISTTLEYVEVDIGSLRSTIEGRV' A
#
# COMPACT_ATOMS: atom_id res chain seq x y z
N MET A 1 13.52 -9.75 15.00
CA MET A 1 12.60 -9.60 13.85
C MET A 1 11.23 -9.02 14.26
N SER A 2 11.17 -7.89 14.97
CA SER A 2 9.91 -7.20 15.33
C SER A 2 9.65 -5.95 14.47
N LEU A 3 10.71 -5.21 14.12
CA LEU A 3 10.63 -3.98 13.32
C LEU A 3 10.23 -4.22 11.85
N HIS A 4 10.70 -5.32 11.24
CA HIS A 4 10.29 -5.69 9.88
C HIS A 4 8.81 -6.06 9.81
N ARG A 5 8.31 -6.88 10.75
CA ARG A 5 6.90 -7.25 10.81
C ARG A 5 6.01 -6.04 11.09
N PHE A 6 6.44 -5.15 11.98
CA PHE A 6 5.74 -3.89 12.20
C PHE A 6 5.64 -3.04 10.93
N ARG A 7 6.75 -2.81 10.22
CA ARG A 7 6.75 -2.08 8.94
C ARG A 7 5.84 -2.74 7.91
N HIS A 8 5.84 -4.08 7.86
CA HIS A 8 4.97 -4.82 6.95
C HIS A 8 3.50 -4.63 7.29
N THR A 9 3.09 -4.86 8.54
CA THR A 9 1.69 -4.68 8.95
C THR A 9 1.26 -3.22 8.74
N LEU A 10 2.06 -2.25 9.18
CA LEU A 10 1.74 -0.84 9.02
C LEU A 10 1.64 -0.43 7.54
N GLY A 11 2.59 -0.84 6.71
CA GLY A 11 2.59 -0.55 5.27
C GLY A 11 1.37 -1.13 4.56
N THR A 12 1.02 -2.38 4.87
CA THR A 12 -0.16 -3.05 4.30
C THR A 12 -1.46 -2.36 4.70
N GLU A 13 -1.63 -2.01 5.98
CA GLU A 13 -2.86 -1.33 6.44
C GLU A 13 -3.01 0.06 5.81
N LEU A 14 -1.93 0.85 5.72
CA LEU A 14 -1.94 2.15 5.05
C LEU A 14 -2.26 2.05 3.54
N MET A 15 -1.87 0.94 2.90
CA MET A 15 -2.16 0.68 1.49
C MET A 15 -3.57 0.11 1.26
N LYS A 16 -4.37 -0.18 2.28
CA LYS A 16 -5.77 -0.58 2.13
C LYS A 16 -6.73 0.62 2.17
N GLU A 17 -6.30 1.74 2.73
CA GLU A 17 -7.13 2.95 2.84
C GLU A 17 -7.58 3.48 1.47
N PRO A 18 -8.79 4.08 1.39
CA PRO A 18 -9.32 4.61 0.13
C PRO A 18 -8.50 5.79 -0.42
N ASP A 19 -7.85 6.55 0.45
CA ASP A 19 -6.99 7.70 0.14
C ASP A 19 -5.48 7.35 0.16
N ARG A 20 -5.16 6.05 0.06
CA ARG A 20 -3.78 5.55 0.08
C ARG A 20 -2.85 6.35 -0.83
N ASN A 21 -1.68 6.72 -0.30
CA ASN A 21 -0.64 7.42 -1.05
C ASN A 21 0.73 6.75 -0.89
N LEU A 22 1.19 6.15 -1.98
CA LEU A 22 2.46 5.41 -2.06
C LEU A 22 3.69 6.24 -1.68
N HIS A 23 3.72 7.53 -2.03
CA HIS A 23 4.85 8.40 -1.70
C HIS A 23 4.91 8.76 -0.22
N ILE A 24 3.75 8.98 0.41
CA ILE A 24 3.65 9.25 1.84
C ILE A 24 4.12 8.03 2.63
N VAL A 25 3.65 6.82 2.28
CA VAL A 25 4.05 5.60 2.97
C VAL A 25 5.53 5.29 2.77
N LYS A 26 6.09 5.52 1.57
CA LYS A 26 7.55 5.44 1.34
C LYS A 26 8.32 6.35 2.27
N ALA A 27 7.90 7.62 2.40
CA ALA A 27 8.58 8.59 3.26
C ALA A 27 8.46 8.20 4.75
N LEU A 28 7.27 7.80 5.18
CA LEU A 28 6.99 7.37 6.56
C LEU A 28 7.83 6.15 6.98
N LEU A 29 7.98 5.17 6.09
CA LEU A 29 8.75 3.95 6.35
C LEU A 29 10.27 4.12 6.10
N GLY A 30 10.70 5.30 5.64
CA GLY A 30 12.12 5.59 5.38
C GLY A 30 12.69 4.80 4.20
N HIS A 31 11.85 4.43 3.23
CA HIS A 31 12.28 3.66 2.06
C HIS A 31 12.96 4.57 1.04
N SER A 32 14.19 4.23 0.65
CA SER A 32 14.92 4.95 -0.40
C SER A 32 14.35 4.67 -1.79
N ASN A 33 13.89 3.43 -2.03
CA ASN A 33 13.30 2.99 -3.29
C ASN A 33 11.78 2.81 -3.13
N ILE A 34 10.99 3.26 -4.11
CA ILE A 34 9.54 3.04 -4.11
C ILE A 34 9.17 1.56 -4.28
N SER A 35 10.02 0.77 -4.95
CA SER A 35 9.77 -0.65 -5.17
C SER A 35 9.63 -1.45 -3.88
N THR A 36 10.34 -1.07 -2.81
CA THR A 36 10.20 -1.75 -1.50
C THR A 36 8.89 -1.39 -0.78
N THR A 37 8.25 -0.27 -1.14
CA THR A 37 6.91 0.07 -0.63
C THR A 37 5.81 -0.65 -1.42
N LEU A 38 6.04 -0.98 -2.70
CA LEU A 38 5.10 -1.75 -3.51
C LEU A 38 4.86 -3.16 -2.96
N GLU A 39 5.79 -3.71 -2.17
CA GLU A 39 5.62 -4.98 -1.46
C GLU A 39 4.40 -4.98 -0.52
N TYR A 40 3.88 -3.81 -0.13
CA TYR A 40 2.70 -3.68 0.71
C TYR A 40 1.39 -3.48 -0.06
N VAL A 41 1.45 -3.32 -1.38
CA VAL A 41 0.27 -3.09 -2.21
C VAL A 41 -0.35 -4.43 -2.59
N GLU A 42 -1.49 -4.73 -1.97
CA GLU A 42 -2.36 -5.83 -2.38
C GLU A 42 -3.35 -5.32 -3.44
N VAL A 43 -3.42 -6.02 -4.56
CA VAL A 43 -4.41 -5.73 -5.61
C VAL A 43 -5.75 -6.33 -5.17
N ASP A 44 -6.70 -5.48 -4.80
CA ASP A 44 -8.08 -5.91 -4.65
C ASP A 44 -8.74 -6.00 -6.04
N ILE A 45 -8.96 -7.24 -6.49
CA ILE A 45 -9.60 -7.54 -7.78
C ILE A 45 -11.03 -6.97 -7.83
N GLY A 46 -11.73 -6.87 -6.70
CA GLY A 46 -13.08 -6.28 -6.63
C GLY A 46 -13.07 -4.78 -6.91
N SER A 47 -12.17 -4.03 -6.26
CA SER A 47 -11.93 -2.61 -6.53
C SER A 47 -11.43 -2.36 -7.96
N LEU A 48 -10.53 -3.21 -8.47
CA LEU A 48 -10.04 -3.12 -9.85
C LEU A 48 -11.18 -3.28 -10.86
N ARG A 49 -12.06 -4.27 -10.63
CA ARG A 49 -13.25 -4.49 -11.45
C ARG A 49 -14.18 -3.27 -11.43
N SER A 50 -14.44 -2.71 -10.25
CA SER A 50 -15.33 -1.55 -10.09
C SER A 50 -14.79 -0.31 -10.80
N THR A 51 -13.47 -0.11 -10.78
CA THR A 51 -12.78 0.97 -11.51
C THR A 51 -12.89 0.78 -13.03
N ILE A 52 -12.65 -0.44 -13.54
CA ILE A 52 -12.74 -0.73 -14.97
C ILE A 52 -14.18 -0.63 -15.48
N GLU A 53 -15.16 -1.06 -14.68
CA GLU A 53 -16.58 -0.94 -15.01
C GLU A 53 -17.14 0.48 -14.83
N GLY A 54 -16.33 1.44 -14.36
CA GLY A 54 -16.74 2.84 -14.19
C GLY A 54 -17.80 3.06 -13.10
N ARG A 55 -17.87 2.17 -12.10
CA ARG A 55 -18.86 2.20 -11.01
C ARG A 55 -18.35 2.95 -9.76
N VAL A 56 -17.50 3.95 -9.94
CA VAL A 56 -16.90 4.77 -8.86
C VAL A 56 -17.58 6.12 -8.81
#